data_AF-A0A158FUS6-F1
#
_entry.id   AF-A0A158FUS6-F1
#
_cell.length_a   1.000
_cell.length_b   1.000
_cell.length_c   1.000
_cell.angle_alpha   90.00
_cell.angle_beta   90.00
_cell.angle_gamma   90.00
#
_symmetry.space_group_name_H-M   'P 1'
#
loop_
_entity.id
_entity.type
_entity.pdbx_description
1 polymer ?
#
loop_
_entity_poly.entity_id
_entity_poly.type
_entity_poly.pdbx_seq_one_letter_code
_entity_poly.pdbx_strand_id
1 'polypeptide(L)'
;MWWSRAINLLAAAAACCFFCLSTVAAAKVIVCPRLPGTRELYVQVFDGKPEELVSLMADHGDDRHGYWKLGYVYDEGRSVTVQCVYANEERRDITLKRRVDMCRYRIDSAGTTSLRCE
;
A
#
# COMPACT_ATOMS: atom_id res chain seq x y z
N MET A 1 -36.63 -16.00 -62.93
CA MET A 1 -38.05 -16.01 -62.54
C MET A 1 -38.11 -16.26 -61.05
N TRP A 2 -38.91 -15.46 -60.33
CA TRP A 2 -39.42 -15.64 -58.95
C TRP A 2 -38.48 -16.16 -57.85
N TRP A 3 -38.09 -15.33 -56.89
CA TRP A 3 -38.86 -14.97 -55.68
C TRP A 3 -39.20 -16.17 -54.79
N SER A 4 -38.47 -16.27 -53.66
CA SER A 4 -39.05 -16.65 -52.38
C SER A 4 -38.42 -15.80 -51.27
N ARG A 5 -39.25 -14.91 -50.73
CA ARG A 5 -39.07 -14.16 -49.48
C ARG A 5 -39.16 -15.17 -48.32
N ALA A 6 -38.19 -15.19 -47.42
CA ALA A 6 -38.18 -14.48 -46.12
C ALA A 6 -38.88 -15.23 -44.98
N ILE A 7 -38.38 -14.95 -43.77
CA ILE A 7 -39.04 -15.04 -42.45
C ILE A 7 -38.76 -16.32 -41.63
N ASN A 8 -37.81 -16.21 -40.69
CA ASN A 8 -38.03 -16.31 -39.22
C ASN A 8 -36.67 -16.34 -38.50
N LEU A 9 -36.26 -15.25 -37.85
CA LEU A 9 -36.56 -14.87 -36.46
C LEU A 9 -35.54 -15.47 -35.47
N LEU A 10 -34.67 -14.56 -34.98
CA LEU A 10 -34.23 -14.40 -33.59
C LEU A 10 -33.40 -15.49 -32.88
N ALA A 11 -32.53 -14.97 -32.01
CA ALA A 11 -31.56 -15.62 -31.13
C ALA A 11 -30.29 -16.12 -31.86
N ALA A 12 -29.08 -15.64 -31.61
CA ALA A 12 -28.53 -15.15 -30.36
C ALA A 12 -27.48 -14.07 -30.65
N ALA A 13 -27.89 -12.80 -30.58
CA ALA A 13 -27.00 -11.66 -30.49
C ALA A 13 -26.97 -11.19 -29.03
N ALA A 14 -26.38 -11.99 -28.12
CA ALA A 14 -26.24 -11.60 -26.71
C ALA A 14 -25.26 -12.52 -25.97
N ALA A 15 -23.96 -12.47 -26.26
CA ALA A 15 -22.94 -13.10 -25.40
C ALA A 15 -21.55 -12.45 -25.48
N CYS A 16 -21.45 -11.20 -25.91
CA CYS A 16 -20.18 -10.45 -25.92
C CYS A 16 -20.35 -9.18 -25.09
N CYS A 17 -20.43 -9.29 -23.77
CA CYS A 17 -20.33 -8.13 -22.90
C CYS A 17 -20.12 -8.52 -21.43
N PHE A 18 -19.07 -7.93 -20.85
CA PHE A 18 -18.88 -7.71 -19.41
C PHE A 18 -18.56 -8.90 -18.52
N PHE A 19 -17.28 -9.26 -18.47
CA PHE A 19 -16.67 -9.70 -17.20
C PHE A 19 -15.21 -9.22 -17.10
N CYS A 20 -15.00 -7.90 -17.20
CA CYS A 20 -13.79 -7.28 -16.65
C CYS A 20 -14.01 -7.02 -15.15
N LEU A 21 -13.94 -8.07 -14.33
CA LEU A 21 -13.80 -7.89 -12.89
C LEU A 21 -12.32 -7.66 -12.56
N SER A 22 -11.85 -6.44 -12.79
CA SER A 22 -10.55 -5.98 -12.27
C SER A 22 -10.75 -5.50 -10.84
N THR A 23 -10.89 -6.41 -9.88
CA THR A 23 -10.78 -6.06 -8.47
C THR A 23 -9.31 -6.01 -8.06
N VAL A 24 -8.61 -4.92 -8.40
CA VAL A 24 -7.33 -4.60 -7.76
C VAL A 24 -7.68 -3.98 -6.40
N ALA A 25 -7.98 -4.84 -5.43
CA ALA A 25 -7.95 -4.43 -4.03
C ALA A 25 -6.48 -4.24 -3.68
N ALA A 26 -6.01 -2.98 -3.70
CA ALA A 26 -4.73 -2.62 -3.09
C ALA A 26 -4.81 -2.97 -1.60
N ALA A 27 -4.36 -4.17 -1.25
CA ALA A 27 -4.34 -4.66 0.11
C ALA A 27 -3.41 -3.75 0.90
N LYS A 28 -4.01 -2.92 1.74
CA LYS A 28 -3.30 -1.95 2.57
C LYS A 28 -2.40 -2.69 3.51
N VAL A 29 -1.11 -2.40 3.42
CA VAL A 29 -0.11 -3.12 4.21
C VAL A 29 -0.09 -2.51 5.59
N ILE A 30 -0.53 -3.27 6.59
CA ILE A 30 -0.18 -3.03 7.98
C ILE A 30 1.27 -3.47 8.13
N VAL A 31 2.16 -2.51 8.34
CA VAL A 31 3.59 -2.76 8.24
C VAL A 31 4.13 -3.30 9.56
N CYS A 32 3.89 -2.61 10.68
CA CYS A 32 4.50 -2.96 11.94
C CYS A 32 3.74 -4.06 12.71
N PRO A 33 4.39 -5.20 13.05
CA PRO A 33 3.75 -6.27 13.80
C PRO A 33 3.52 -5.87 15.26
N ARG A 34 2.39 -6.27 15.83
CA ARG A 34 2.15 -6.08 17.26
C ARG A 34 3.01 -7.05 18.07
N LEU A 35 3.83 -6.53 18.99
CA LEU A 35 4.64 -7.33 19.90
C LEU A 35 3.96 -7.46 21.28
N PRO A 36 3.92 -8.65 21.90
CA PRO A 36 3.38 -8.82 23.25
C PRO A 36 4.18 -8.02 24.29
N GLY A 37 3.47 -7.37 25.22
CA GLY A 37 4.09 -6.69 26.37
C GLY A 37 4.78 -5.35 26.06
N THR A 38 4.75 -4.88 24.81
CA THR A 38 5.31 -3.59 24.41
C THR A 38 4.39 -2.88 23.41
N ARG A 39 4.62 -1.60 23.17
CA ARG A 39 3.91 -0.80 22.17
C ARG A 39 4.89 -0.22 21.17
N GLU A 40 4.43 0.01 19.96
CA GLU A 40 5.16 0.80 18.96
C GLU A 40 5.30 2.24 19.48
N LEU A 41 6.52 2.77 19.46
CA LEU A 41 6.83 4.13 19.90
C LEU A 41 6.78 5.07 18.70
N TYR A 42 7.51 4.73 17.64
CA TYR A 42 7.54 5.47 16.38
C TYR A 42 7.96 4.57 15.21
N VAL A 43 7.76 5.10 14.02
CA VAL A 43 8.24 4.50 12.77
C VAL A 43 9.28 5.41 12.15
N GLN A 44 10.28 4.79 11.52
CA GLN A 44 11.24 5.49 10.69
C GLN A 44 11.24 4.86 9.30
N VAL A 45 11.20 5.69 8.27
CA VAL A 45 11.18 5.24 6.87
C VAL A 45 12.55 5.51 6.26
N PHE A 46 13.04 4.56 5.47
CA PHE A 46 14.34 4.60 4.82
C PHE A 46 14.19 4.36 3.32
N ASP A 47 15.02 5.06 2.58
CA ASP A 47 15.27 4.82 1.16
C ASP A 47 16.46 3.86 1.05
N GLY A 48 16.17 2.58 0.83
CA GLY A 48 17.14 1.49 0.92
C GLY A 48 17.09 0.77 2.25
N LYS A 49 18.25 0.29 2.71
CA LYS A 49 18.37 -0.39 4.01
C LYS A 49 18.65 0.60 5.14
N PRO A 50 18.23 0.33 6.39
CA PRO A 50 18.54 1.18 7.53
C PRO A 50 20.05 1.37 7.76
N GLU A 51 20.88 0.38 7.43
CA GLU A 51 22.34 0.46 7.56
C GLU A 51 22.99 1.46 6.59
N GLU A 52 22.29 1.85 5.52
CA GLU A 52 22.71 2.85 4.55
C GLU A 52 22.34 4.28 5.03
N LEU A 53 21.63 4.39 6.16
CA LEU A 53 21.34 5.62 6.92
C LEU A 53 20.61 6.73 6.15
N VAL A 54 19.90 6.40 5.07
CA VAL A 54 19.06 7.37 4.33
C VAL A 54 17.65 7.40 4.89
N SER A 55 17.47 8.00 6.07
CA SER A 55 16.14 8.19 6.65
C SER A 55 15.37 9.28 5.91
N LEU A 56 14.12 8.98 5.57
CA LEU A 56 13.18 9.90 4.95
C LEU A 56 12.37 10.64 6.02
N MET A 57 12.41 11.97 5.96
CA MET A 57 11.46 12.81 6.70
C MET A 57 10.07 12.72 6.07
N ALA A 58 9.03 12.82 6.89
CA ALA A 58 7.66 12.89 6.38
C ALA A 58 7.49 14.17 5.53
N ASP A 59 6.87 14.05 4.35
CA ASP A 59 6.59 15.19 3.48
C ASP A 59 5.64 16.19 4.15
N HIS A 60 4.76 15.68 5.01
CA HIS A 60 3.84 16.47 5.79
C HIS A 60 3.44 15.72 7.04
N GLY A 61 3.36 16.41 8.17
CA GLY A 61 2.83 15.85 9.40
C GLY A 61 3.03 16.75 10.61
N ASP A 62 2.38 16.37 11.69
CA ASP A 62 2.61 16.86 13.04
C ASP A 62 3.10 15.72 13.95
N ASP A 63 3.04 15.96 15.26
CA ASP A 63 3.44 15.01 16.29
C ASP A 63 2.61 13.71 16.31
N ARG A 64 1.44 13.69 15.67
CA ARG A 64 0.48 12.57 15.75
C ARG A 64 0.04 12.01 14.41
N HIS A 65 0.25 12.70 13.31
CA HIS A 65 -0.15 12.20 12.00
C HIS A 65 0.67 12.84 10.87
N GLY A 66 0.88 12.08 9.80
CA GLY A 66 1.61 12.56 8.64
C GLY A 66 1.76 11.50 7.57
N TYR A 67 2.51 11.81 6.52
CA TYR A 67 2.74 10.92 5.40
C TYR A 67 4.08 11.09 4.71
N TRP A 68 4.50 10.03 4.04
CA TRP A 68 5.58 10.01 3.05
C TRP A 68 5.01 9.68 1.69
N LYS A 69 5.37 10.45 0.66
CA LYS A 69 5.29 10.04 -0.74
C LYS A 69 6.51 9.19 -1.02
N LEU A 70 6.32 8.00 -1.58
CA LEU A 70 7.37 7.00 -1.72
C LEU A 70 7.53 6.47 -3.14
N GLY A 71 6.58 6.77 -4.03
CA GLY A 71 6.63 6.32 -5.42
C GLY A 71 7.96 6.67 -6.13
N TYR A 72 8.52 7.84 -5.83
CA TYR A 72 9.79 8.30 -6.42
C TYR A 72 10.98 7.38 -6.10
N VAL A 73 10.98 6.74 -4.92
CA VAL A 73 12.04 5.79 -4.53
C VAL A 73 12.03 4.59 -5.47
N TYR A 74 10.82 4.08 -5.77
CA TYR A 74 10.63 2.95 -6.67
C TYR A 74 10.86 3.31 -8.14
N ASP A 75 10.57 4.54 -8.56
CA ASP A 75 10.83 5.02 -9.93
C ASP A 75 12.33 5.01 -10.26
N GLU A 76 13.19 5.14 -9.25
CA GLU A 76 14.64 5.01 -9.36
C GLU A 76 15.15 3.57 -9.20
N GLY A 77 14.26 2.57 -9.12
CA GLY A 77 14.62 1.17 -8.94
C GLY A 77 15.11 0.82 -7.52
N ARG A 78 14.89 1.72 -6.55
CA ARG A 78 15.23 1.52 -5.14
C ARG A 78 14.04 0.96 -4.37
N SER A 79 14.25 0.68 -3.09
CA SER A 79 13.24 0.05 -2.22
C SER A 79 13.08 0.80 -0.92
N VAL A 80 11.89 0.80 -0.34
CA VAL A 80 11.65 1.42 0.96
C VAL A 80 11.73 0.38 2.08
N THR A 81 12.42 0.72 3.17
CA THR A 81 12.38 -0.04 4.43
C THR A 81 11.73 0.78 5.53
N VAL A 82 10.80 0.17 6.25
CA VAL A 82 10.20 0.74 7.45
C VAL A 82 10.83 0.07 8.67
N GLN A 83 11.38 0.88 9.57
CA GLN A 83 11.82 0.43 10.88
C GLN A 83 10.75 0.77 11.92
N CYS A 84 10.21 -0.26 12.55
CA CYS A 84 9.29 -0.13 13.68
C CYS A 84 10.11 -0.14 14.97
N VAL A 85 10.04 0.92 15.76
CA VAL A 85 10.76 1.05 17.03
C VAL A 85 9.76 0.93 18.18
N TYR A 86 10.03 0.02 19.12
CA TYR A 86 9.13 -0.29 20.23
C TYR A 86 9.64 0.31 21.54
N ALA A 87 8.74 0.41 22.53
CA ALA A 87 9.05 0.99 23.83
C ALA A 87 10.10 0.18 24.64
N ASN A 88 10.31 -1.09 24.31
CA ASN A 88 11.36 -1.96 24.85
C ASN A 88 12.67 -1.88 24.03
N GLU A 89 12.83 -0.86 23.19
CA GLU A 89 14.00 -0.62 22.32
C GLU A 89 14.21 -1.65 21.20
N GLU A 90 13.33 -2.66 21.10
CA GLU A 90 13.32 -3.59 19.98
C GLU A 90 13.08 -2.84 18.67
N ARG A 91 13.73 -3.30 17.60
CA ARG A 91 13.56 -2.75 16.24
C ARG A 91 13.20 -3.88 15.29
N ARG A 92 12.24 -3.60 14.40
CA ARG A 92 11.84 -4.52 13.32
C ARG A 92 11.89 -3.79 12.00
N ASP A 93 12.76 -4.26 11.12
CA ASP A 93 12.93 -3.70 9.78
C ASP A 93 12.11 -4.48 8.77
N ILE A 94 11.35 -3.75 7.97
CA ILE A 94 10.34 -4.31 7.07
C ILE A 94 10.50 -3.64 5.71
N THR A 95 11.17 -4.35 4.81
CA THR A 95 11.31 -3.90 3.42
C THR A 95 9.99 -4.08 2.68
N LEU A 96 9.47 -2.98 2.15
CA LEU A 96 8.25 -2.95 1.36
C LEU A 96 8.53 -3.51 -0.04
N LYS A 97 8.37 -4.83 -0.18
CA LYS A 97 8.68 -5.59 -1.42
C LYS A 97 7.83 -5.20 -2.63
N ARG A 98 6.68 -4.57 -2.41
CA ARG A 98 5.82 -4.06 -3.48
C ARG A 98 5.96 -2.55 -3.52
N ARG A 99 5.81 -1.97 -4.71
CA ARG A 99 5.67 -0.52 -4.87
C ARG A 99 4.53 -0.02 -3.98
N VAL A 100 4.81 1.05 -3.27
CA VAL A 100 3.89 1.80 -2.43
C VAL A 100 4.09 3.26 -2.80
N ASP A 101 3.03 3.95 -3.20
CA ASP A 101 3.15 5.35 -3.58
C ASP A 101 3.15 6.25 -2.35
N MET A 102 2.55 5.80 -1.23
CA MET A 102 2.48 6.58 0.00
C MET A 102 2.32 5.71 1.26
N CYS A 103 2.96 6.14 2.34
CA CYS A 103 2.69 5.64 3.69
C CYS A 103 2.17 6.77 4.57
N ARG A 104 1.10 6.52 5.33
CA ARG A 104 0.52 7.43 6.32
C ARG A 104 0.68 6.87 7.72
N TYR A 105 1.22 7.66 8.63
CA TYR A 105 1.25 7.31 10.05
C TYR A 105 0.16 8.05 10.83
N ARG A 106 -0.29 7.41 11.90
CA ARG A 106 -1.15 8.02 12.92
C ARG A 106 -0.79 7.45 14.28
N ILE A 107 -0.70 8.34 15.28
CA ILE A 107 -0.47 8.03 16.69
C ILE A 107 -1.75 8.31 17.48
N ASP A 108 -2.31 7.26 18.08
CA ASP A 108 -3.52 7.36 18.88
C ASP A 108 -3.27 8.01 20.25
N SER A 109 -4.31 8.13 21.09
CA SER A 109 -4.19 8.75 22.42
C SER A 109 -3.41 7.91 23.41
N ALA A 110 -3.25 6.60 23.16
CA ALA A 110 -2.41 5.72 23.96
C ALA A 110 -0.93 5.76 23.52
N GLY A 111 -0.60 6.57 22.52
CA GLY A 111 0.74 6.63 21.94
C GLY A 111 1.07 5.43 21.07
N THR A 112 0.06 4.70 20.58
CA THR A 112 0.26 3.60 19.64
C THR A 112 0.32 4.17 18.24
N THR A 113 1.44 3.93 17.56
CA THR A 113 1.62 4.30 16.16
C THR A 113 1.04 3.22 15.26
N SER A 114 0.44 3.67 14.15
CA SER A 114 -0.08 2.81 13.09
C SER A 114 0.40 3.35 11.75
N LEU A 115 0.87 2.45 10.88
CA LEU A 115 1.35 2.79 9.55
C LEU A 115 0.51 2.08 8.49
N ARG A 116 -0.02 2.86 7.55
CA ARG A 116 -0.80 2.38 6.42
C ARG A 116 -0.10 2.77 5.12
N CYS A 117 0.29 1.78 4.34
CA CYS A 117 0.96 1.97 3.06
C CYS A 117 0.05 1.52 1.92
N GLU A 118 -0.05 2.35 0.88
CA GLU A 118 -0.89 2.15 -0.32
C GLU A 118 -0.16 2.53 -1.63
#